data_AF-A0A9D9NBK2-F1
#
_entry.id   AF-A0A9D9NBK2-F1
#
_cell.length_a   1.000
_cell.length_b   1.000
_cell.length_c   1.000
_cell.angle_alpha   90.00
_cell.angle_beta   90.00
_cell.angle_gamma   90.00
#
_symmetry.space_group_name_H-M   'P 1'
#
loop_
_entity.id
_entity.type
_entity.pdbx_description
1 polymer ?
#
loop_
_entity_poly.entity_id
_entity_poly.type
_entity_poly.pdbx_seq_one_letter_code
_entity_poly.pdbx_strand_id
1 'polypeptide(L)'
;MENRFSRIRSAKDITISAVLFAAGVACIVVPASVPVNIVGYTLAIVGLVLFFVMKTAFKDAETGETLKKTEKYFPASKSESVLKALSTDPQNIDLNEENKGNGLKVDTYYSTKTGHVYTQLFEYIPYRYEPCSPIYSYDISKAGKLIR
;
A
#
# COMPACT_ATOMS: atom_id res chain seq x y z
N MET A 1 -4.41 -13.06 -5.83
CA MET A 1 -3.57 -12.44 -4.77
C MET A 1 -4.17 -12.54 -3.37
N GLU A 2 -5.49 -12.72 -3.22
CA GLU A 2 -6.19 -12.60 -1.93
C GLU A 2 -5.75 -13.57 -0.82
N ASN A 3 -5.14 -14.71 -1.16
CA ASN A 3 -4.79 -15.72 -0.14
C ASN A 3 -3.35 -15.63 0.40
N ARG A 4 -2.45 -14.90 -0.27
CA ARG A 4 -1.02 -14.84 0.14
C ARG A 4 -0.70 -13.62 1.00
N PHE A 5 -1.29 -12.47 0.69
CA PHE A 5 -0.97 -11.20 1.37
C PHE A 5 -2.18 -10.70 2.16
N SER A 6 -2.05 -10.67 3.48
CA SER A 6 -3.09 -10.18 4.39
C SER A 6 -2.81 -8.73 4.81
N ARG A 7 -3.85 -7.88 4.87
CA ARG A 7 -3.68 -6.50 5.35
C ARG A 7 -3.51 -6.46 6.87
N ILE A 8 -2.45 -5.79 7.31
CA ILE A 8 -2.12 -5.58 8.73
C ILE A 8 -1.92 -4.09 9.04
N ARG A 9 -1.92 -3.75 10.33
CA ARG A 9 -1.65 -2.39 10.78
C ARG A 9 -0.17 -2.08 10.65
N SER A 10 0.14 -0.95 10.02
CA SER A 10 1.50 -0.41 10.01
C SER A 10 1.80 0.32 11.33
N ALA A 11 3.08 0.41 11.71
CA ALA A 11 3.50 1.26 12.83
C ALA A 11 3.09 2.73 12.63
N LYS A 12 3.03 3.19 11.36
CA LYS A 12 2.52 4.53 11.02
C LYS A 12 1.05 4.68 11.37
N ASP A 13 0.22 3.68 11.06
CA ASP A 13 -1.22 3.68 11.35
C ASP A 13 -1.46 3.79 12.86
N ILE A 14 -0.71 3.01 13.65
CA ILE A 14 -0.76 3.03 15.11
C ILE A 14 -0.35 4.39 15.65
N THR A 15 0.74 4.97 15.12
CA THR A 15 1.24 6.26 15.58
C THR A 15 0.24 7.38 15.30
N ILE A 16 -0.31 7.46 14.08
CA ILE A 16 -1.28 8.49 13.70
C ILE A 16 -2.52 8.41 14.58
N SER A 17 -3.10 7.21 14.71
CA SER A 17 -4.30 7.00 15.52
C SER A 17 -4.07 7.31 17.01
N ALA A 18 -2.92 6.90 17.57
CA ALA A 18 -2.56 7.20 18.96
C ALA A 18 -2.38 8.71 19.19
N VAL A 19 -1.72 9.43 18.28
CA VAL A 19 -1.53 10.89 18.37
C VAL A 19 -2.87 11.63 18.31
N LEU A 20 -3.75 11.26 17.38
CA LEU A 20 -5.10 11.86 17.29
C LEU A 20 -5.91 11.61 18.56
N PHE A 21 -5.87 10.38 19.09
CA PHE A 21 -6.57 10.03 20.31
C PHE A 21 -6.05 10.84 21.51
N ALA A 22 -4.73 10.89 21.70
CA ALA A 22 -4.10 11.63 22.79
C ALA A 22 -4.37 13.14 22.70
N ALA A 23 -4.32 13.72 21.49
CA ALA A 23 -4.66 15.12 21.26
C ALA A 23 -6.14 15.42 21.61
N GLY A 24 -7.06 14.52 21.22
CA GLY A 24 -8.47 14.64 21.58
C GLY A 24 -8.70 14.63 23.10
N VAL A 25 -8.05 13.70 23.81
CA VAL A 25 -8.12 13.61 25.28
C VAL A 25 -7.53 14.86 25.94
N ALA A 26 -6.40 15.36 25.45
CA ALA A 26 -5.79 16.59 25.98
C ALA A 26 -6.74 17.80 25.88
N CYS A 27 -7.45 17.94 24.77
CA CYS A 27 -8.46 19.01 24.59
C CYS A 27 -9.64 18.89 25.55
N ILE A 28 -9.98 17.69 26.03
CA ILE A 28 -11.09 17.46 26.98
C ILE A 28 -10.66 17.74 28.43
N VAL A 29 -9.42 17.39 28.79
CA VAL A 29 -8.91 17.50 30.17
C VAL A 29 -8.55 18.94 30.54
N VAL A 30 -8.07 19.73 29.58
CA VAL A 30 -7.75 21.15 29.81
C VAL A 30 -9.06 21.94 29.94
N PRO A 31 -9.25 22.75 30.99
CA PRO A 31 -10.42 23.60 31.14
C PRO A 31 -10.53 24.56 29.95
N ALA A 32 -11.43 24.26 29.02
CA ALA A 32 -11.62 25.00 27.78
C ALA A 32 -13.11 25.28 27.53
N SER A 33 -13.39 26.11 26.53
CA SER A 33 -14.77 26.42 26.13
C SER A 33 -15.48 25.17 25.58
N VAL A 34 -16.81 25.13 25.71
CA VAL A 34 -17.64 24.02 25.21
C VAL A 34 -17.30 23.60 23.77
N PRO A 35 -17.07 24.52 22.80
CA PRO A 35 -16.66 24.15 21.45
C PRO A 35 -15.35 23.36 21.39
N VAL A 36 -14.36 23.68 22.24
CA VAL A 36 -13.07 22.98 22.29
C VAL A 36 -13.27 21.55 22.78
N ASN A 37 -14.15 21.35 23.76
CA ASN A 37 -14.47 20.02 24.27
C ASN A 37 -15.15 19.15 23.18
N ILE A 38 -16.07 19.72 22.40
CA ILE A 38 -16.72 19.01 21.28
C ILE A 38 -15.69 18.57 20.23
N VAL A 39 -14.75 19.44 19.88
CA VAL A 39 -13.64 19.11 18.98
C VAL A 39 -12.76 18.01 19.58
N GLY A 40 -12.46 18.07 20.89
CA GLY A 40 -11.71 17.05 21.61
C GLY A 40 -12.36 15.66 21.55
N TYR A 41 -13.67 15.57 21.83
CA TYR A 41 -14.43 14.32 21.68
C TYR A 41 -14.40 13.79 20.25
N THR A 42 -14.56 14.68 19.26
CA THR A 42 -14.51 14.30 17.85
C THR A 42 -13.14 13.73 17.48
N LEU A 43 -12.05 14.39 17.88
CA LEU A 43 -10.69 13.90 17.64
C LEU A 43 -10.45 12.54 18.29
N ALA A 44 -10.89 12.36 19.55
CA ALA A 44 -10.72 11.11 20.27
C ALA A 44 -11.47 9.96 19.57
N ILE A 45 -12.73 10.19 19.17
CA ILE A 45 -13.52 9.20 18.44
C ILE A 45 -12.88 8.87 17.08
N VAL A 46 -12.45 9.88 16.32
CA VAL A 46 -11.79 9.65 15.03
C VAL A 46 -10.49 8.88 15.21
N GLY A 47 -9.65 9.23 16.20
CA GLY A 47 -8.43 8.49 16.51
C GLY A 47 -8.71 7.02 16.84
N LEU A 48 -9.74 6.76 17.65
CA LEU A 48 -10.19 5.40 17.99
C LEU A 48 -10.67 4.62 16.76
N VAL A 49 -11.51 5.22 15.92
CA VAL A 49 -12.02 4.59 14.69
C VAL A 49 -10.86 4.27 13.73
N LEU A 50 -9.95 5.23 13.51
CA LEU A 50 -8.77 5.03 12.66
C LEU A 50 -7.88 3.91 13.19
N PHE A 51 -7.71 3.78 14.51
CA PHE A 51 -6.98 2.66 15.11
C PHE A 51 -7.55 1.31 14.68
N PHE A 52 -8.89 1.18 14.62
CA PHE A 52 -9.51 -0.08 14.24
C PHE A 52 -9.49 -0.33 12.73
N VAL A 53 -9.69 0.71 11.93
CA VAL A 53 -9.94 0.62 10.48
C VAL A 53 -8.66 0.66 9.64
N MET A 54 -7.66 1.46 10.00
CA MET A 54 -6.45 1.62 9.17
C MET A 54 -5.60 0.34 9.18
N LYS A 55 -5.43 -0.26 7.99
CA LYS A 55 -4.52 -1.36 7.73
C LYS A 55 -3.79 -1.11 6.42
N THR A 56 -2.67 -0.39 6.49
CA THR A 56 -1.92 0.04 5.29
C THR A 56 -0.76 -0.88 4.92
N ALA A 57 -0.33 -1.76 5.83
CA ALA A 57 0.74 -2.73 5.57
C ALA A 57 0.17 -4.09 5.16
N PHE A 58 1.03 -4.94 4.60
CA PHE A 58 0.69 -6.29 4.20
C PHE A 58 1.58 -7.29 4.94
N LYS A 59 1.06 -8.48 5.21
CA LYS A 59 1.83 -9.60 5.77
C LYS A 59 1.74 -10.78 4.82
N ASP A 60 2.88 -11.32 4.43
CA ASP A 60 2.94 -12.57 3.68
C ASP A 60 2.58 -13.73 4.61
N ALA A 61 1.60 -14.54 4.20
CA ALA A 61 1.14 -15.69 4.94
C ALA A 61 2.18 -16.83 4.98
N GLU A 62 3.03 -16.92 3.96
CA GLU A 62 4.05 -17.98 3.86
C GLU A 62 5.28 -17.65 4.72
N THR A 63 5.82 -16.45 4.56
CA THR A 63 7.08 -16.04 5.22
C THR A 63 6.86 -15.30 6.53
N GLY A 64 5.64 -14.81 6.79
CA GLY A 64 5.33 -13.97 7.94
C GLY A 64 5.87 -12.53 7.85
N GLU A 65 6.48 -12.16 6.72
CA GLU A 65 7.13 -10.87 6.54
C GLU A 65 6.15 -9.72 6.41
N THR A 66 6.54 -8.54 6.90
CA THR A 66 5.78 -7.30 6.71
C THR A 66 6.21 -6.59 5.45
N LEU A 67 5.27 -6.43 4.53
CA LEU A 67 5.45 -5.85 3.21
C LEU A 67 4.73 -4.50 3.12
N LYS A 68 5.31 -3.58 2.35
CA LYS A 68 4.67 -2.35 1.87
C LYS A 68 4.18 -2.57 0.45
N LYS A 69 3.17 -1.82 0.02
CA LYS A 69 2.61 -1.91 -1.34
C LYS A 69 2.80 -0.60 -2.09
N THR A 70 3.18 -0.70 -3.36
CA THR A 70 3.13 0.37 -4.36
C THR A 70 2.32 -0.13 -5.55
N GLU A 71 1.51 0.74 -6.15
CA GLU A 71 0.70 0.45 -7.33
C GLU A 71 1.13 1.41 -8.45
N LYS A 72 1.40 0.87 -9.64
CA LYS A 72 1.74 1.66 -10.84
C LYS A 72 0.81 1.32 -11.99
N TYR A 73 0.35 2.34 -12.71
CA TYR A 73 -0.64 2.20 -13.77
C TYR A 73 -0.01 2.47 -15.14
N PHE A 74 -0.38 1.66 -16.11
CA PHE A 74 0.12 1.72 -17.50
C PHE A 74 -1.02 1.58 -18.50
N PRO A 75 -0.86 2.08 -19.74
CA PRO A 75 -1.81 1.83 -20.82
C PRO A 75 -1.80 0.35 -21.27
N ALA A 76 -2.95 -0.15 -21.75
CA ALA A 76 -3.11 -1.54 -22.19
C ALA A 76 -2.16 -1.94 -23.33
N SER A 77 -1.74 -0.99 -24.16
CA SER A 77 -0.82 -1.20 -25.28
C SER A 77 0.58 -1.69 -24.88
N LYS A 78 0.94 -1.59 -23.59
CA LYS A 78 2.26 -2.00 -23.07
C LYS A 78 2.24 -3.33 -22.33
N SER A 79 1.15 -4.10 -22.39
CA SER A 79 0.99 -5.36 -21.64
C SER A 79 2.15 -6.33 -21.85
N GLU A 80 2.51 -6.61 -23.10
CA GLU A 80 3.62 -7.50 -23.45
C GLU A 80 4.97 -6.97 -22.96
N SER A 81 5.20 -5.66 -23.12
CA SER A 81 6.45 -5.02 -22.69
C SER A 81 6.64 -5.08 -21.17
N VAL A 82 5.58 -4.78 -20.42
CA VAL A 82 5.61 -4.82 -18.95
C VAL A 82 5.72 -6.27 -18.46
N LEU A 83 4.97 -7.19 -19.05
CA LEU A 83 5.01 -8.60 -18.69
C LEU A 83 6.39 -9.22 -18.95
N LYS A 84 7.03 -8.89 -20.08
CA LYS A 84 8.38 -9.34 -20.42
C LYS A 84 9.44 -8.73 -19.49
N ALA A 85 9.30 -7.46 -19.15
CA ALA A 85 10.20 -6.81 -18.20
C ALA A 85 10.07 -7.44 -16.80
N LEU A 86 8.85 -7.72 -16.34
CA LEU A 86 8.66 -8.45 -15.08
C LEU A 86 9.29 -9.85 -15.15
N SER A 87 9.10 -10.62 -16.22
CA SER A 87 9.68 -11.97 -16.27
C SER A 87 11.22 -12.00 -16.36
N THR A 88 11.83 -10.99 -16.97
CA THR A 88 13.27 -10.98 -17.29
C THR A 88 14.07 -10.06 -16.38
N ASP A 89 13.77 -8.76 -16.42
CA ASP A 89 14.47 -7.74 -15.62
C ASP A 89 13.53 -6.56 -15.31
N PRO A 90 13.05 -6.43 -14.05
CA PRO A 90 12.12 -5.38 -13.65
C PRO A 90 12.71 -3.97 -13.75
N GLN A 91 14.05 -3.81 -13.90
CA GLN A 91 14.66 -2.50 -14.14
C GLN A 91 14.36 -1.93 -15.53
N ASN A 92 13.94 -2.78 -16.47
CA ASN A 92 13.72 -2.39 -17.87
C ASN A 92 12.31 -1.85 -18.13
N ILE A 93 11.49 -1.70 -17.08
CA ILE A 93 10.17 -1.08 -17.19
C ILE A 93 10.36 0.42 -17.45
N ASP A 94 9.78 0.90 -18.55
CA ASP A 94 9.74 2.32 -18.88
C ASP A 94 8.70 3.03 -18.01
N LEU A 95 9.18 3.80 -17.04
CA LEU A 95 8.35 4.57 -16.12
C LEU A 95 7.87 5.90 -16.70
N ASN A 96 8.34 6.30 -17.90
CA ASN A 96 7.92 7.57 -18.51
C ASN A 96 6.44 7.56 -18.94
N GLU A 97 5.82 6.38 -19.01
CA GLU A 97 4.40 6.21 -19.31
C GLU A 97 3.56 5.85 -18.08
N GLU A 98 4.17 5.89 -16.89
CA GLU A 98 3.45 5.75 -15.62
C GLU A 98 2.33 6.80 -15.55
N ASN A 99 1.11 6.36 -15.20
CA ASN A 99 -0.11 7.18 -15.11
C ASN A 99 -0.63 7.76 -16.45
N LYS A 100 -0.10 7.35 -17.60
CA LYS A 100 -0.66 7.73 -18.92
C LYS A 100 -1.83 6.85 -19.37
N GLY A 101 -2.22 5.88 -18.55
CA GLY A 101 -3.37 5.02 -18.79
C GLY A 101 -3.66 4.11 -17.60
N ASN A 102 -4.85 3.51 -17.60
CA ASN A 102 -5.36 2.63 -16.53
C ASN A 102 -5.69 1.23 -17.05
N GLY A 103 -5.10 0.83 -18.18
CA GLY A 103 -5.36 -0.47 -18.80
C GLY A 103 -4.66 -1.61 -18.06
N LEU A 104 -3.55 -1.29 -17.38
CA LEU A 104 -2.74 -2.24 -16.63
C LEU A 104 -2.42 -1.65 -15.27
N LYS A 105 -2.30 -2.52 -14.27
CA LYS A 105 -1.87 -2.19 -12.92
C LYS A 105 -0.80 -3.17 -12.46
N VAL A 106 0.34 -2.64 -12.02
CA VAL A 106 1.41 -3.43 -11.41
C VAL A 106 1.34 -3.22 -9.90
N ASP A 107 0.98 -4.28 -9.17
CA ASP A 107 1.06 -4.27 -7.71
C ASP A 107 2.43 -4.80 -7.29
N THR A 108 3.20 -3.98 -6.58
CA THR A 108 4.52 -4.32 -6.04
C THR A 108 4.46 -4.34 -4.52
N TYR A 109 4.75 -5.49 -3.92
CA TYR A 109 4.88 -5.69 -2.48
C TYR A 109 6.35 -5.84 -2.12
N TYR A 110 6.86 -5.09 -1.15
CA TYR A 110 8.29 -5.12 -0.83
C TYR A 110 8.56 -5.02 0.68
N SER A 111 9.64 -5.68 1.12
CA SER A 111 10.18 -5.55 2.46
C SER A 111 11.58 -4.95 2.40
N THR A 112 11.75 -3.76 2.98
CA THR A 112 13.07 -3.14 3.15
C THR A 112 13.94 -3.85 4.17
N LYS A 113 13.38 -4.75 4.98
CA LYS A 113 14.12 -5.46 6.04
C LYS A 113 14.79 -6.71 5.50
N THR A 114 14.07 -7.46 4.67
CA THR A 114 14.50 -8.77 4.14
C THR A 114 14.99 -8.65 2.69
N GLY A 115 14.71 -7.53 2.03
CA GLY A 115 15.13 -7.30 0.65
C GLY A 115 14.25 -8.04 -0.38
N HIS A 116 13.11 -8.61 0.03
CA HIS A 116 12.23 -9.32 -0.88
C HIS A 116 11.20 -8.41 -1.52
N VAL A 117 10.96 -8.64 -2.82
CA VAL A 117 9.97 -7.91 -3.62
C VAL A 117 9.12 -8.90 -4.40
N TYR A 118 7.81 -8.74 -4.34
CA TYR A 118 6.83 -9.53 -5.07
C TYR A 118 6.03 -8.62 -5.97
N THR A 119 5.95 -8.94 -7.25
CA THR A 119 5.18 -8.14 -8.22
C THR A 119 4.17 -8.99 -8.96
N GLN A 120 3.03 -8.40 -9.28
CA GLN A 120 2.05 -9.01 -10.17
C GLN A 120 1.43 -7.96 -11.10
N LEU A 121 1.28 -8.34 -12.36
CA LEU A 121 0.57 -7.55 -13.35
C LEU A 121 -0.92 -7.91 -13.33
N PHE A 122 -1.72 -6.86 -13.42
CA PHE A 122 -3.17 -6.93 -13.57
C PHE A 122 -3.59 -6.19 -14.83
N GLU A 123 -4.59 -6.71 -15.51
CA GLU A 123 -5.22 -6.10 -16.66
C GLU A 123 -6.62 -5.62 -16.28
N TYR A 124 -6.99 -4.44 -16.79
CA TYR A 124 -8.32 -3.91 -16.63
C TYR A 124 -9.28 -4.57 -17.62
N ILE A 125 -10.13 -5.43 -17.08
CA ILE A 125 -11.30 -5.98 -17.76
C ILE A 125 -12.49 -5.15 -17.24
N PRO A 126 -13.53 -4.83 -18.04
CA PRO A 126 -14.59 -3.92 -17.61
C PRO A 126 -15.05 -4.16 -16.17
N TYR A 127 -14.95 -3.11 -15.35
CA TYR A 127 -15.30 -3.07 -13.93
C TYR A 127 -14.34 -3.77 -12.94
N ARG A 128 -13.26 -4.42 -13.38
CA ARG A 128 -12.30 -5.08 -12.45
C ARG A 128 -10.88 -5.27 -13.01
N TYR A 129 -9.90 -5.22 -12.12
CA TYR A 129 -8.52 -5.61 -12.44
C TYR A 129 -8.34 -7.11 -12.18
N GLU A 130 -8.01 -7.87 -13.22
CA GLU A 130 -7.74 -9.30 -13.12
C GLU A 130 -6.25 -9.60 -13.25
N PRO A 131 -5.72 -10.56 -12.46
CA PRO A 131 -4.31 -10.93 -12.57
C PRO A 131 -4.03 -11.56 -13.93
N CYS A 132 -3.11 -10.98 -14.69
CA CYS A 132 -2.69 -11.49 -16.00
C CYS A 132 -1.27 -12.07 -15.99
N SER A 133 -0.58 -12.05 -14.85
CA SER A 133 0.73 -12.69 -14.66
C SER A 133 0.79 -13.54 -13.38
N PRO A 134 1.73 -14.51 -13.32
CA PRO A 134 2.13 -15.09 -12.03
C PRO A 134 2.77 -14.02 -11.13
N ILE A 135 2.93 -14.37 -9.86
CA ILE A 135 3.69 -13.55 -8.91
C ILE A 135 5.17 -13.79 -9.19
N TYR A 136 5.89 -12.71 -9.49
CA TYR A 136 7.34 -12.76 -9.62
C TYR A 136 8.00 -12.26 -8.34
N SER A 137 9.06 -12.95 -7.91
CA SER A 137 9.84 -12.61 -6.72
C SER A 137 11.25 -12.19 -7.10
N TYR A 138 11.73 -11.08 -6.54
CA TYR A 138 13.08 -10.58 -6.76
C TYR A 138 13.70 -10.05 -5.47
N ASP A 139 15.00 -9.78 -5.55
CA ASP A 139 15.71 -8.95 -4.59
C ASP A 139 15.42 -7.45 -4.83
N ILE A 140 15.39 -6.68 -3.75
CA ILE A 140 15.13 -5.23 -3.73
C ILE A 140 16.07 -4.46 -4.66
N SER A 141 17.29 -4.95 -4.83
CA SER A 141 18.31 -4.39 -5.72
C SER A 141 17.87 -4.39 -7.18
N LYS A 142 17.09 -5.39 -7.59
CA LYS A 142 16.60 -5.53 -8.98
C LYS A 142 15.31 -4.74 -9.21
N ALA A 143 14.49 -4.54 -8.19
CA ALA A 143 13.17 -3.90 -8.35
C ALA A 143 13.10 -2.46 -7.83
N GLY A 144 14.23 -1.79 -7.60
CA GLY A 144 14.28 -0.44 -7.03
C GLY A 144 13.43 0.61 -7.76
N LYS A 145 13.30 0.51 -9.09
CA LYS A 145 12.44 1.39 -9.92
C LYS A 145 10.94 1.23 -9.65
N LEU A 146 10.50 0.05 -9.21
CA LEU A 146 9.10 -0.25 -8.93
C LEU A 146 8.67 0.14 -7.51
N ILE A 147 9.65 0.28 -6.63
CA ILE A 147 9.46 0.64 -5.22
C ILE A 147 9.39 2.16 -5.04
N ARG A 148 10.07 2.90 -5.92
CA ARG A 148 10.21 4.36 -5.87
C ARG A 148 8.99 5.09 -6.39
#